data_AF-A0A1E3ACS1-F1
#
_entry.id   AF-A0A1E3ACS1-F1
#
_cell.length_a   1.000
_cell.length_b   1.000
_cell.length_c   1.000
_cell.angle_alpha   90.00
_cell.angle_beta   90.00
_cell.angle_gamma   90.00
#
_symmetry.space_group_name_H-M   'P 1'
#
loop_
_entity.id
_entity.type
_entity.pdbx_description
1 polymer ?
#
loop_
_entity_poly.entity_id
_entity_poly.type
_entity_poly.pdbx_seq_one_letter_code
_entity_poly.pdbx_strand_id
1 'polypeptide(L)' 'MNELKKLNEGGTPSERPFLLIYTNKDNVVNYEWLKTKEELVRVMEEVKGYGCQVLDSTLIASCRVEFP' A
#
# COMPACT_ATOMS: atom_id res chain seq x y z
N MET A 1 9.52 6.90 -24.82
CA MET A 1 10.39 6.25 -23.82
C MET A 1 9.87 6.70 -22.47
N ASN A 2 9.34 5.78 -21.65
CA ASN A 2 8.45 6.10 -20.52
C ASN A 2 9.27 6.68 -19.34
N GLU A 3 9.02 7.93 -18.93
CA GLU A 3 9.70 8.63 -17.82
C GLU A 3 9.72 7.79 -16.53
N LEU A 4 8.67 6.98 -16.31
CA LEU A 4 8.54 6.02 -15.20
C LEU A 4 9.66 4.97 -15.16
N LYS A 5 10.24 4.59 -16.31
CA LYS A 5 11.37 3.63 -16.33
C LYS A 5 12.66 4.25 -15.81
N LYS A 6 12.91 5.53 -16.06
CA LYS A 6 14.13 6.23 -15.61
C LYS A 6 14.17 6.45 -14.09
N LEU A 7 13.02 6.71 -13.47
CA LEU A 7 12.92 6.85 -12.00
C LEU A 7 13.32 5.57 -11.26
N ASN A 8 13.14 4.40 -11.89
CA ASN A 8 13.43 3.10 -11.30
C ASN A 8 14.89 2.66 -11.42
N GLU A 9 15.75 3.40 -12.12
CA GLU A 9 17.14 2.99 -12.40
C GLU A 9 18.12 3.32 -11.27
N GLY A 10 17.70 4.04 -10.22
CA GLY A 10 18.58 4.45 -9.10
C GLY A 10 18.03 4.26 -7.68
N GLY A 11 16.83 3.72 -7.51
CA GLY A 11 16.21 3.50 -6.20
C GLY A 11 16.11 2.02 -5.83
N THR A 12 16.07 1.72 -4.54
CA THR A 12 15.81 0.34 -4.07
C THR A 12 14.31 0.06 -4.09
N PRO A 13 13.89 -1.19 -4.40
CA PRO A 13 12.51 -1.60 -4.23
C PRO A 13 12.03 -1.33 -2.80
N SER A 14 10.91 -0.64 -2.64
CA SER A 14 10.36 -0.27 -1.34
C SER A 14 10.17 -1.49 -0.44
N GLU A 15 10.62 -1.42 0.82
CA GLU A 15 10.46 -2.51 1.79
C GLU A 15 8.99 -2.75 2.19
N ARG A 16 8.08 -1.82 1.88
CA ARG A 16 6.63 -1.93 2.10
C ARG A 16 5.86 -1.77 0.79
N PRO A 17 5.83 -2.82 -0.05
CA PRO A 17 5.33 -2.73 -1.41
C PRO A 17 3.80 -2.82 -1.54
N PHE A 18 3.06 -3.00 -0.45
CA PHE A 18 1.61 -3.11 -0.48
C PHE A 18 0.97 -1.88 0.14
N LEU A 19 -0.04 -1.32 -0.53
CA LEU A 19 -0.86 -0.23 -0.03
C LEU A 19 -2.26 -0.75 0.25
N LEU A 20 -2.79 -0.44 1.44
CA LEU A 20 -4.18 -0.61 1.81
C LEU A 20 -4.82 0.76 2.02
N ILE A 21 -5.99 1.00 1.45
CA ILE A 21 -6.80 2.21 1.63
C ILE A 21 -8.16 1.79 2.20
N TYR A 22 -8.58 2.43 3.29
CA TYR A 22 -9.84 2.12 3.97
C TYR A 22 -10.45 3.36 4.61
N THR A 23 -11.73 3.30 4.97
CA THR A 23 -12.39 4.31 5.79
C THR A 23 -12.64 3.80 7.19
N ASN A 24 -12.50 4.67 8.19
CA ASN A 24 -12.95 4.38 9.54
C ASN A 24 -14.47 4.62 9.69
N LYS A 25 -15.01 4.43 10.90
CA LYS A 25 -16.44 4.61 11.19
C LYS A 25 -16.96 6.04 10.97
N ASP A 26 -16.06 7.03 11.01
CA ASP A 26 -16.37 8.43 10.77
C ASP A 26 -16.23 8.80 9.27
N ASN A 27 -16.10 7.80 8.39
CA ASN A 27 -15.84 7.93 6.95
C ASN A 27 -14.53 8.65 6.62
N VAL A 28 -13.58 8.72 7.56
CA VAL A 28 -12.25 9.28 7.31
C VAL A 28 -11.40 8.25 6.57
N VAL A 29 -10.81 8.68 5.45
CA VAL A 29 -9.90 7.86 4.65
C VAL A 29 -8.56 7.71 5.37
N ASN A 30 -8.13 6.46 5.53
CA ASN A 30 -6.87 6.05 6.11
C ASN A 30 -6.11 5.17 5.10
N TYR A 31 -4.79 5.11 5.25
CA TYR A 31 -3.94 4.27 4.41
C TYR A 31 -2.83 3.61 5.23
N GLU A 32 -2.44 2.41 4.82
CA GLU A 32 -1.37 1.65 5.45
C GLU A 32 -0.45 1.02 4.41
N TRP A 33 0.86 1.08 4.68
CA TRP A 33 1.89 0.47 3.84
C TRP A 33 2.40 -0.80 4.51
N LEU A 34 2.36 -1.92 3.80
CA LEU A 34 2.58 -3.25 4.36
C LEU A 34 3.69 -3.98 3.60
N LYS A 35 4.39 -4.85 4.31
CA LYS A 35 5.61 -5.51 3.83
C LYS A 35 5.29 -6.74 2.99
N THR A 36 4.34 -7.56 3.44
CA THR A 36 4.00 -8.80 2.77
C THR A 36 2.52 -8.87 2.41
N LYS A 37 2.17 -9.79 1.50
CA LYS A 37 0.78 -10.04 1.13
C LYS A 37 -0.01 -10.61 2.30
N GLU A 38 0.62 -11.43 3.14
CA GLU A 38 0.02 -12.03 4.33
C GLU A 38 -0.34 -10.95 5.35
N GLU A 39 0.54 -9.97 5.54
CA GLU A 39 0.27 -8.79 6.37
C GLU A 39 -0.91 -7.98 5.83
N LEU A 40 -0.96 -7.74 4.50
CA LEU A 40 -2.10 -7.09 3.84
C LEU A 40 -3.42 -7.80 4.12
N VAL A 41 -3.48 -9.11 3.92
CA VAL A 41 -4.70 -9.89 4.16
C VAL A 41 -5.12 -9.79 5.63
N ARG A 42 -4.18 -9.96 6.56
CA ARG A 42 -4.46 -9.87 8.00
C ARG A 42 -5.02 -8.49 8.38
N VAL A 43 -4.37 -7.41 7.96
CA VAL A 43 -4.82 -6.05 8.29
C VAL A 43 -6.17 -5.75 7.65
N MET A 44 -6.44 -6.25 6.43
CA MET A 44 -7.77 -6.13 5.81
C MET A 44 -8.87 -6.82 6.62
N GLU A 45 -8.58 -7.98 7.22
CA GLU A 45 -9.53 -8.68 8.10
C GLU A 45 -9.75 -7.92 9.41
N GLU A 46 -8.69 -7.38 10.02
CA GLU A 46 -8.77 -6.55 11.23
C GLU A 46 -9.62 -5.29 10.97
N VAL A 47 -9.35 -4.55 9.88
CA VAL A 47 -10.12 -3.38 9.44
C VAL A 47 -11.62 -3.72 9.32
N LYS A 48 -11.96 -4.81 8.64
CA LYS A 48 -13.36 -5.27 8.53
C LYS A 48 -13.95 -5.61 9.89
N GLY A 49 -13.19 -6.26 10.76
CA GLY A 49 -13.59 -6.61 12.13
C GLY A 49 -13.88 -5.39 13.01
N TYR A 50 -13.21 -4.27 12.77
CA TYR A 50 -13.49 -3.00 13.44
C TYR A 50 -14.71 -2.26 12.88
N GLY A 51 -15.36 -2.75 11.83
CA GLY A 51 -16.47 -2.07 11.16
C GLY A 51 -16.01 -0.93 10.25
N CYS A 52 -14.74 -0.95 9.84
CA CYS A 52 -14.19 -0.06 8.82
C CYS A 52 -14.44 -0.66 7.43
N GLN A 53 -14.41 0.17 6.38
CA GLN A 53 -14.63 -0.27 5.00
C GLN A 53 -13.33 -0.18 4.18
N VAL A 54 -12.89 -1.31 3.63
CA VAL A 54 -11.79 -1.32 2.66
C VAL A 54 -12.25 -0.67 1.36
N LEU A 55 -11.49 0.31 0.87
CA LEU A 55 -11.73 1.00 -0.40
C LEU A 55 -10.92 0.38 -1.54
N ASP A 56 -9.62 0.16 -1.32
CA ASP A 56 -8.71 -0.41 -2.32
C ASP A 56 -7.50 -1.08 -1.65
N SER A 57 -6.88 -2.03 -2.36
CA SER A 57 -5.57 -2.54 -2.00
C SER A 57 -4.77 -2.90 -3.25
N THR A 58 -3.48 -2.51 -3.27
CA THR A 58 -2.66 -2.67 -4.48
C THR A 58 -1.17 -2.87 -4.17
N LEU A 59 -0.49 -3.55 -5.09
CA LEU A 59 0.97 -3.68 -5.10
C LEU A 59 1.56 -2.45 -5.80
N ILE A 60 2.26 -1.61 -5.05
CA ILE A 60 2.86 -0.36 -5.53
C ILE A 60 4.36 -0.49 -5.80
N ALA A 61 4.96 -1.67 -5.59
CA ALA A 61 6.41 -1.89 -5.65
C ALA A 61 7.06 -1.38 -6.94
N SER A 62 6.32 -1.40 -8.05
CA SER A 62 6.77 -0.95 -9.37
C SER A 62 6.77 0.57 -9.55
N CYS A 63 6.06 1.30 -8.68
CA CYS A 63 5.85 2.75 -8.77
C CYS A 63 6.46 3.50 -7.58
N ARG A 64 6.87 2.79 -6.52
CA ARG A 64 7.47 3.36 -5.31
C ARG A 64 8.91 2.88 -5.18
N VAL A 65 9.82 3.78 -5.52
CA VAL A 65 11.26 3.64 -5.28
C VAL A 65 11.65 4.41 -4.03
N GLU A 66 12.45 3.78 -3.17
CA GLU A 66 13.08 4.45 -2.05
C GLU A 66 14.47 4.92 -2.49
N PHE A 67 14.74 6.21 -2.31
CA PHE A 67 16.07 6.78 -2.55
C PHE A 67 16.84 6.77 -1.22
N PRO A 68 18.16 6.49 -1.24
CA PRO A 68 19.00 6.51 -0.05
C PRO A 68 19.13 7.89 0.59
#